data_AF-A0A7C9TAF9-F1
#
_entry.id   AF-A0A7C9TAF9-F1
#
_cell.length_a   1.000
_cell.length_b   1.000
_cell.length_c   1.000
_cell.angle_alpha   90.00
_cell.angle_beta   90.00
_cell.angle_gamma   90.00
#
_symmetry.space_group_name_H-M   'P 1'
#
loop_
_entity.id
_entity.type
_entity.pdbx_description
1 polymer ?
#
loop_
_entity_poly.entity_id
_entity_poly.type
_entity_poly.pdbx_seq_one_letter_code
_entity_poly.pdbx_strand_id
1 'polypeptide(L)'
;MTAMQTPEVPSMMASRVFSEELHQIREVHIETESILQSLAALLNDVPCASCANVCCKEVLCRESIESDFLRFVLGARVDDYSLSDGWYVPGSGCRLSYGRPLVCYEYFCERFDTQAVDSLKQLSRAFKKVYCNVFAGQHILVVDDISRISKNKLRIVLGRLEGLRDQANRALREALLGQLAKRSSRSEVDSPYVAGTVPSQA
;
A
#
# COMPACT_ATOMS: atom_id res chain seq x y z
N MET A 1 -3.67 -32.18 -33.59
CA MET A 1 -3.75 -30.78 -33.16
C MET A 1 -4.67 -30.75 -31.95
N THR A 2 -4.09 -30.85 -30.76
CA THR A 2 -4.83 -30.96 -29.50
C THR A 2 -5.09 -29.56 -28.98
N ALA A 3 -6.34 -29.13 -28.93
CA ALA A 3 -6.73 -27.85 -28.37
C ALA A 3 -6.36 -27.81 -26.88
N MET A 4 -5.48 -26.88 -26.50
CA MET A 4 -5.24 -26.56 -25.10
C MET A 4 -6.51 -25.92 -24.55
N GLN A 5 -7.18 -26.65 -23.64
CA GLN A 5 -8.27 -26.11 -22.84
C GLN A 5 -7.67 -25.02 -21.94
N THR A 6 -8.06 -23.78 -22.17
CA THR A 6 -7.89 -22.69 -21.20
C THR A 6 -8.66 -23.08 -19.94
N PRO A 7 -8.07 -23.04 -18.75
CA PRO A 7 -8.82 -23.26 -17.52
C PRO A 7 -9.79 -22.08 -17.36
N GLU A 8 -11.08 -22.35 -17.54
CA GLU A 8 -12.14 -21.42 -17.14
C GLU A 8 -12.05 -21.24 -15.63
N VAL A 9 -11.62 -20.06 -15.19
CA VAL A 9 -11.74 -19.66 -13.78
C VAL A 9 -13.24 -19.57 -13.50
N PRO A 10 -13.79 -20.41 -12.62
CA PRO A 10 -15.22 -20.38 -12.35
C PRO A 10 -15.62 -18.99 -11.86
N SER A 11 -16.54 -18.35 -12.57
CA SER A 11 -17.25 -17.15 -12.13
C SER A 11 -18.15 -17.50 -10.95
N MET A 12 -17.54 -17.84 -9.80
CA MET A 12 -18.22 -18.20 -8.54
C MET A 12 -18.51 -16.99 -7.65
N MET A 13 -18.33 -15.77 -8.16
CA MET A 13 -18.81 -14.54 -7.51
C MET A 13 -20.28 -14.28 -7.86
N ALA A 14 -21.10 -15.33 -7.82
CA ALA A 14 -22.54 -15.18 -7.78
C ALA A 14 -22.92 -14.41 -6.51
N SER A 15 -23.34 -13.15 -6.67
CA SER A 15 -24.16 -12.33 -5.75
C SER A 15 -24.06 -12.63 -4.25
N ARG A 16 -22.85 -12.69 -3.68
CA ARG A 16 -22.71 -12.74 -2.22
C ARG A 16 -23.02 -11.35 -1.67
N VAL A 17 -23.99 -11.29 -0.76
CA VAL A 17 -24.30 -10.07 -0.03
C VAL A 17 -23.37 -9.99 1.16
N PHE A 18 -22.45 -9.03 1.15
CA PHE A 18 -21.56 -8.77 2.28
C PHE A 18 -22.23 -7.84 3.29
N SER A 19 -21.90 -8.03 4.57
CA SER A 19 -22.37 -7.14 5.64
C SER A 19 -21.86 -5.71 5.45
N GLU A 20 -22.59 -4.73 5.97
CA GLU A 20 -22.17 -3.33 6.01
C GLU A 20 -20.77 -3.17 6.65
N GLU A 21 -20.47 -3.89 7.73
CA GLU A 21 -19.15 -3.85 8.36
C GLU A 21 -18.00 -4.29 7.45
N LEU A 22 -18.23 -5.27 6.57
CA LEU A 22 -17.22 -5.70 5.59
C LEU A 22 -16.97 -4.60 4.57
N HIS A 23 -18.03 -3.95 4.08
CA HIS A 23 -17.90 -2.80 3.17
C HIS A 23 -17.15 -1.65 3.85
N GLN A 24 -17.46 -1.33 5.11
CA GLN A 24 -16.72 -0.31 5.86
C GLN A 24 -15.24 -0.69 6.03
N ILE A 25 -14.93 -1.94 6.38
CA ILE A 25 -13.55 -2.43 6.47
C ILE A 25 -12.83 -2.27 5.13
N ARG A 26 -13.49 -2.56 4.01
CA ARG A 26 -12.92 -2.39 2.66
C ARG A 26 -12.55 -0.93 2.38
N GLU A 27 -13.45 0.01 2.64
CA GLU A 27 -13.18 1.42 2.38
C GLU A 27 -12.02 1.93 3.26
N VAL A 28 -12.03 1.62 4.56
CA VAL A 28 -10.94 2.04 5.47
C VAL A 28 -9.62 1.31 5.13
N HIS A 29 -9.67 0.07 4.63
CA HIS A 29 -8.48 -0.64 4.15
C HIS A 29 -7.82 0.11 2.99
N ILE A 30 -8.61 0.44 1.96
CA ILE A 30 -8.12 1.14 0.76
C ILE A 30 -7.54 2.51 1.16
N GLU A 31 -8.24 3.24 2.03
CA GLU A 31 -7.75 4.52 2.55
C GLU A 31 -6.42 4.37 3.32
N THR A 32 -6.35 3.40 4.23
CA THR A 32 -5.14 3.14 5.03
C THR A 32 -3.95 2.75 4.15
N GLU A 33 -4.19 1.87 3.17
CA GLU A 33 -3.18 1.48 2.18
C GLU A 33 -2.67 2.71 1.41
N SER A 34 -3.58 3.57 0.93
CA SER A 34 -3.22 4.79 0.19
C SER A 34 -2.36 5.75 1.02
N ILE A 35 -2.68 5.92 2.30
CA ILE A 35 -1.89 6.76 3.22
C ILE A 35 -0.49 6.18 3.43
N LEU A 36 -0.38 4.86 3.67
CA LEU A 36 0.90 4.19 3.85
C LEU A 36 1.76 4.26 2.58
N GLN A 37 1.16 4.11 1.41
CA GLN A 37 1.85 4.27 0.14
C GLN A 37 2.33 5.71 -0.09
N SER A 38 1.50 6.70 0.24
CA SER A 38 1.86 8.12 0.20
C SER A 38 3.03 8.44 1.14
N LEU A 39 2.99 7.90 2.36
CA LEU A 39 4.08 8.03 3.33
C LEU A 39 5.36 7.37 2.82
N ALA A 40 5.25 6.16 2.27
CA ALA A 40 6.38 5.45 1.68
C ALA A 40 7.02 6.23 0.53
N ALA A 41 6.20 6.80 -0.36
CA ALA A 41 6.66 7.63 -1.46
C ALA A 41 7.38 8.89 -0.94
N LEU A 42 6.79 9.59 0.02
CA LEU A 42 7.37 10.81 0.57
C LEU A 42 8.72 10.57 1.25
N LEU A 43 8.87 9.44 1.95
CA LEU A 43 10.11 9.09 2.64
C LEU A 43 11.18 8.50 1.71
N ASN A 44 10.78 7.90 0.59
CA ASN A 44 11.66 7.15 -0.32
C ASN A 44 11.49 7.54 -1.80
N ASP A 45 11.30 8.84 -2.09
CA ASP A 45 10.77 9.33 -3.40
C ASP A 45 11.67 9.04 -4.62
N VAL A 46 12.90 8.57 -4.42
CA VAL A 46 13.87 8.31 -5.50
C VAL A 46 14.15 6.81 -5.72
N PRO A 47 14.24 5.92 -4.71
CA PRO A 47 14.69 4.56 -5.01
C PRO A 47 13.60 3.53 -5.35
N CYS A 48 12.35 3.67 -4.88
CA CYS A 48 11.34 2.61 -5.10
C CYS A 48 10.84 2.54 -6.55
N ALA A 49 10.65 3.69 -7.21
CA ALA A 49 10.29 3.77 -8.62
C ALA A 49 11.45 3.30 -9.54
N SER A 50 12.69 3.51 -9.10
CA SER A 50 13.90 3.04 -9.79
C SER A 50 14.31 1.60 -9.44
N CYS A 51 13.57 0.94 -8.54
CA CYS A 51 13.86 -0.42 -8.14
C CYS A 51 13.44 -1.38 -9.26
N ALA A 52 14.42 -1.83 -10.05
CA ALA A 52 14.22 -2.87 -11.06
C ALA A 52 14.01 -4.28 -10.46
N ASN A 53 14.25 -4.44 -9.14
CA ASN A 53 13.87 -5.67 -8.46
C ASN A 53 12.35 -5.70 -8.36
N VAL A 54 11.73 -6.52 -9.22
CA VAL A 54 10.32 -6.86 -9.18
C VAL A 54 10.05 -7.58 -7.85
N CYS A 55 9.71 -6.84 -6.80
CA CYS A 55 9.25 -7.44 -5.55
C CYS A 55 7.88 -8.12 -5.71
N CYS A 56 7.14 -7.80 -6.78
CA CYS A 56 5.91 -8.48 -7.17
C CYS A 56 6.24 -9.70 -8.05
N LYS A 57 6.90 -10.70 -7.45
CA LYS A 57 6.91 -12.03 -8.08
C LYS A 57 5.48 -12.54 -8.09
N GLU A 58 5.10 -13.22 -9.17
CA GLU A 58 3.80 -13.86 -9.33
C GLU A 58 3.35 -14.59 -8.06
N VAL A 59 4.22 -15.45 -7.48
CA VAL A 59 3.92 -16.21 -6.26
C VAL A 59 3.59 -15.35 -5.04
N LEU A 60 4.15 -14.14 -4.94
CA LEU A 60 3.86 -13.21 -3.85
C LEU A 60 2.54 -12.46 -4.11
N CYS A 61 2.27 -12.14 -5.38
CA CYS A 61 1.11 -11.37 -5.80
C CYS A 61 -0.15 -12.24 -5.96
N ARG A 62 -0.01 -13.54 -6.12
CA ARG A 62 -1.11 -14.52 -6.21
C ARG A 62 -2.04 -14.52 -4.99
N GLU A 63 -1.53 -14.27 -3.78
CA GLU A 63 -2.34 -14.15 -2.55
C GLU A 63 -3.50 -13.15 -2.73
N SER A 64 -3.27 -12.06 -3.47
CA SER A 64 -4.27 -11.01 -3.69
C SER A 64 -5.47 -11.44 -4.52
N ILE A 65 -5.31 -12.46 -5.38
CA ILE A 65 -6.40 -13.00 -6.21
C ILE A 65 -6.97 -14.31 -5.69
N GLU A 66 -6.27 -15.00 -4.79
CA GLU A 66 -6.71 -16.24 -4.15
C GLU A 66 -7.47 -15.99 -2.85
N SER A 67 -7.12 -14.94 -2.10
CA SER A 67 -7.81 -14.58 -0.86
C SER A 67 -9.20 -13.98 -1.14
N ASP A 68 -10.26 -14.57 -0.56
CA ASP A 68 -11.64 -14.07 -0.66
C ASP A 68 -11.73 -12.60 -0.18
N PHE A 69 -10.99 -12.25 0.87
CA PHE A 69 -10.89 -10.87 1.36
C PHE A 69 -10.24 -9.90 0.36
N LEU A 70 -9.07 -10.24 -0.19
CA LEU A 70 -8.36 -9.32 -1.09
C LEU A 70 -9.08 -9.19 -2.44
N ARG A 71 -9.71 -10.26 -2.93
CA ARG A 71 -10.63 -10.18 -4.08
C ARG A 71 -11.78 -9.21 -3.82
N PHE A 72 -12.40 -9.30 -2.64
CA PHE A 72 -13.45 -8.37 -2.23
C PHE A 72 -12.96 -6.92 -2.17
N VAL A 73 -11.76 -6.69 -1.63
CA VAL A 73 -11.13 -5.35 -1.62
C VAL A 73 -10.90 -4.84 -3.04
N LEU A 74 -10.29 -5.65 -3.91
CA LEU A 74 -9.95 -5.28 -5.29
C LEU A 74 -11.18 -5.08 -6.18
N GLY A 75 -12.27 -5.81 -5.95
CA GLY A 75 -13.47 -5.75 -6.77
C GLY A 75 -13.17 -6.04 -8.24
N ALA A 76 -13.64 -5.18 -9.14
CA ALA A 76 -13.43 -5.34 -10.59
C ALA A 76 -11.95 -5.30 -11.01
N ARG A 77 -11.05 -4.72 -10.18
CA ARG A 77 -9.62 -4.65 -10.51
C ARG A 77 -8.93 -6.02 -10.48
N VAL A 78 -9.57 -7.06 -9.93
CA VAL A 78 -9.04 -8.43 -9.97
C VAL A 78 -8.73 -8.87 -11.40
N ASP A 79 -9.50 -8.39 -12.39
CA ASP A 79 -9.34 -8.74 -13.80
C ASP A 79 -8.08 -8.16 -14.45
N ASP A 80 -7.43 -7.17 -13.80
CA ASP A 80 -6.18 -6.58 -14.28
C ASP A 80 -4.93 -7.39 -13.87
N TYR A 81 -5.09 -8.50 -13.13
CA TYR A 81 -3.97 -9.35 -12.70
C TYR A 81 -3.36 -10.15 -13.87
N SER A 82 -2.05 -10.01 -14.08
CA SER A 82 -1.30 -10.82 -15.05
C SER A 82 -0.74 -12.09 -14.41
N LEU A 83 -0.94 -13.25 -15.04
CA LEU A 83 -0.32 -14.51 -14.61
C LEU A 83 1.20 -14.53 -14.81
N SER A 84 1.74 -13.76 -15.74
CA SER A 84 3.20 -13.68 -15.97
C SER A 84 3.85 -12.60 -15.11
N ASP A 85 3.17 -11.46 -14.95
CA ASP A 85 3.77 -10.23 -14.42
C ASP A 85 3.15 -9.78 -13.08
N GLY A 86 2.13 -10.49 -12.60
CA GLY A 86 1.38 -10.12 -11.39
C GLY A 86 0.69 -8.76 -11.55
N TRP A 87 0.93 -7.86 -10.60
CA TRP A 87 0.45 -6.46 -10.60
C TRP A 87 1.47 -5.46 -11.16
N TYR A 88 2.53 -5.94 -11.80
CA TYR A 88 3.60 -5.05 -12.26
C TYR A 88 3.10 -4.06 -13.32
N VAL A 89 3.31 -2.77 -13.06
CA VAL A 89 3.10 -1.69 -14.03
C VAL A 89 4.47 -1.07 -14.37
N PRO A 90 4.88 -1.02 -15.66
CA PRO A 90 6.14 -0.39 -16.04
C PRO A 90 6.31 1.03 -15.47
N GLY A 91 7.47 1.32 -14.89
CA GLY A 91 7.77 2.63 -14.29
C GLY A 91 7.23 2.85 -12.87
N SER A 92 6.40 1.94 -12.33
CA SER A 92 5.94 2.01 -10.94
C SER A 92 6.97 1.46 -9.93
N GLY A 93 7.89 0.59 -10.37
CA GLY A 93 8.85 -0.09 -9.50
C GLY A 93 8.14 -0.87 -8.38
N CYS A 94 8.56 -0.69 -7.12
CA CYS A 94 7.88 -1.28 -5.95
C CYS A 94 6.61 -0.55 -5.52
N ARG A 95 6.24 0.56 -6.17
CA ARG A 95 5.08 1.38 -5.82
C ARG A 95 3.83 0.87 -6.55
N LEU A 96 3.43 -0.37 -6.25
CA LEU A 96 2.12 -0.88 -6.66
C LEU A 96 1.04 0.05 -6.11
N SER A 97 0.17 0.57 -6.97
CA SER A 97 -0.92 1.49 -6.59
C SER A 97 -2.19 0.76 -6.13
N TYR A 98 -2.29 -0.53 -6.39
CA TYR A 98 -3.33 -1.44 -5.97
C TYR A 98 -2.81 -2.88 -6.06
N GLY A 99 -3.55 -3.84 -5.48
CA GLY A 99 -3.20 -5.25 -5.57
C GLY A 99 -2.01 -5.65 -4.72
N ARG A 100 -1.46 -4.75 -3.89
CA ARG A 100 -0.32 -5.05 -3.04
C ARG A 100 -0.74 -6.05 -1.95
N PRO A 101 -0.24 -7.28 -1.98
CA PRO A 101 -0.55 -8.26 -0.94
C PRO A 101 -0.13 -7.74 0.44
N LEU A 102 -0.83 -8.16 1.50
CA LEU A 102 -0.48 -7.76 2.86
C LEU A 102 0.92 -8.23 3.25
N VAL A 103 1.40 -9.35 2.70
CA VAL A 103 2.79 -9.81 2.89
C VAL A 103 3.82 -8.78 2.41
N CYS A 104 3.53 -7.99 1.38
CA CYS A 104 4.45 -6.98 0.87
C CYS A 104 4.64 -5.79 1.82
N TYR A 105 3.83 -5.67 2.89
CA TYR A 105 4.00 -4.68 3.96
C TYR A 105 4.99 -5.12 5.04
N GLU A 106 5.51 -6.35 4.99
CA GLU A 106 6.57 -6.82 5.87
C GLU A 106 7.97 -6.61 5.28
N TYR A 107 8.07 -6.50 3.96
CA TYR A 107 9.33 -6.41 3.24
C TYR A 107 9.60 -4.97 2.79
N PHE A 108 10.75 -4.45 3.20
CA PHE A 108 11.30 -3.18 2.77
C PHE A 108 12.67 -3.44 2.18
N CYS A 109 13.01 -2.70 1.11
CA CYS A 109 14.33 -2.83 0.51
C CYS A 109 15.40 -2.35 1.52
N GLU A 110 16.33 -3.24 1.88
CA GLU A 110 17.37 -3.02 2.90
C GLU A 110 18.27 -1.81 2.63
N ARG A 111 18.40 -1.41 1.36
CA ARG A 111 19.18 -0.24 0.94
C ARG A 111 18.69 1.11 1.49
N PHE A 112 17.55 1.15 2.19
CA PHE A 112 16.89 2.40 2.61
C PHE A 112 16.65 2.48 4.12
N ASP A 113 17.50 1.81 4.91
CA ASP A 113 17.36 1.76 6.37
C ASP A 113 17.68 3.11 7.02
N THR A 114 16.65 3.92 7.27
CA THR A 114 16.74 5.19 8.02
C THR A 114 15.73 5.19 9.15
N GLN A 115 15.98 5.99 10.19
CA GLN A 115 15.07 6.10 11.35
C GLN A 115 13.64 6.54 10.96
N ALA A 116 13.49 7.34 9.90
CA ALA A 116 12.18 7.74 9.38
C ALA A 116 11.42 6.56 8.74
N VAL A 117 12.15 5.58 8.19
CA VAL A 117 11.59 4.37 7.58
C VAL A 117 11.15 3.36 8.65
N ASP A 118 11.68 3.42 9.88
CA ASP A 118 11.27 2.52 10.96
C ASP A 118 9.82 2.73 11.39
N SER A 119 9.36 3.98 11.49
CA SER A 119 7.96 4.29 11.77
C SER A 119 7.04 3.71 10.70
N LEU A 120 7.41 3.83 9.42
CA LEU A 120 6.67 3.24 8.31
C LEU A 120 6.65 1.70 8.37
N LYS A 121 7.77 1.06 8.71
CA LYS A 121 7.85 -0.40 8.92
C LYS A 121 6.92 -0.85 10.05
N GLN A 122 6.88 -0.12 11.15
CA GLN A 122 6.01 -0.42 12.28
C GLN A 122 4.54 -0.32 11.90
N LEU A 123 4.13 0.77 11.22
CA LEU A 123 2.76 0.96 10.74
C LEU A 123 2.36 -0.13 9.73
N SER A 124 3.27 -0.52 8.84
CA SER A 124 3.01 -1.54 7.82
C SER A 124 2.86 -2.94 8.45
N ARG A 125 3.67 -3.28 9.46
CA ARG A 125 3.50 -4.50 10.25
C ARG A 125 2.21 -4.48 11.07
N ALA A 126 1.84 -3.32 11.61
CA ALA A 126 0.57 -3.16 12.31
C ALA A 126 -0.62 -3.37 11.37
N PHE A 127 -0.54 -2.89 10.12
CA PHE A 127 -1.58 -3.08 9.10
C PHE A 127 -1.90 -4.54 8.85
N LYS A 128 -0.88 -5.38 8.66
CA LYS A 128 -1.09 -6.84 8.56
C LYS A 128 -1.72 -7.40 9.84
N LYS A 129 -1.22 -7.01 11.02
CA LYS A 129 -1.69 -7.53 12.32
C LYS A 129 -3.16 -7.22 12.63
N VAL A 130 -3.73 -6.16 12.04
CA VAL A 130 -5.17 -5.84 12.19
C VAL A 130 -6.04 -7.05 11.84
N TYR A 131 -5.61 -7.86 10.88
CA TYR A 131 -6.37 -8.97 10.31
C TYR A 131 -6.02 -10.34 10.90
N CYS A 132 -5.25 -10.38 12.00
CA CYS A 132 -4.99 -11.62 12.73
C CYS A 132 -6.20 -12.05 13.58
N ASN A 133 -6.43 -13.36 13.69
CA ASN A 133 -7.44 -13.97 14.57
C ASN A 133 -8.89 -13.51 14.29
N VAL A 134 -9.23 -13.33 13.02
CA VAL A 134 -10.52 -12.79 12.56
C VAL A 134 -11.61 -13.87 12.51
N PHE A 135 -11.25 -15.11 12.15
CA PHE A 135 -12.17 -16.25 12.10
C PHE A 135 -11.48 -17.51 12.61
N ALA A 136 -12.01 -18.18 13.65
CA ALA A 136 -11.43 -19.40 14.21
C ALA A 136 -9.90 -19.33 14.52
N GLY A 137 -9.38 -18.16 14.91
CA GLY A 137 -7.93 -17.97 15.14
C GLY A 137 -7.10 -17.78 13.87
N GLN A 138 -7.72 -17.77 12.69
CA GLN A 138 -7.06 -17.58 11.41
C GLN A 138 -6.95 -16.10 11.03
N HIS A 139 -5.97 -15.82 10.18
CA HIS A 139 -5.82 -14.52 9.52
C HIS A 139 -6.91 -14.35 8.43
N ILE A 140 -7.41 -13.13 8.19
CA ILE A 140 -8.50 -12.92 7.21
C ILE A 140 -8.16 -13.43 5.80
N LEU A 141 -6.87 -13.43 5.46
CA LEU A 141 -6.39 -13.80 4.13
C LEU A 141 -6.62 -15.27 3.78
N VAL A 142 -6.67 -16.15 4.79
CA VAL A 142 -6.88 -17.60 4.61
C VAL A 142 -8.31 -18.03 4.89
N VAL A 143 -9.23 -17.08 5.08
CA VAL A 143 -10.64 -17.36 5.28
C VAL A 143 -11.31 -17.44 3.92
N ASP A 144 -11.74 -18.63 3.53
CA ASP A 144 -12.33 -18.89 2.20
C ASP A 144 -13.70 -18.22 1.99
N ASP A 145 -14.42 -17.94 3.08
CA ASP A 145 -15.72 -17.27 3.05
C ASP A 145 -15.79 -16.21 4.14
N ILE A 146 -15.43 -14.99 3.77
CA ILE A 146 -15.39 -13.84 4.69
C ILE A 146 -16.78 -13.43 5.18
N SER A 147 -17.86 -13.83 4.48
CA SER A 147 -19.24 -13.50 4.87
C SER A 147 -19.65 -14.17 6.19
N ARG A 148 -18.95 -15.26 6.58
CA ARG A 148 -19.18 -16.00 7.83
C ARG A 148 -18.54 -15.35 9.05
N ILE A 149 -17.71 -14.32 8.86
CA ILE A 149 -17.07 -13.63 9.98
C ILE A 149 -18.14 -12.91 10.80
N SER A 150 -18.19 -13.21 12.10
CA SER A 150 -19.21 -12.61 12.97
C SER A 150 -19.11 -11.08 12.99
N LYS A 151 -20.25 -10.41 13.05
CA LYS A 151 -20.39 -8.95 13.16
C LYS A 151 -19.51 -8.34 14.26
N ASN A 152 -19.44 -9.00 15.43
CA ASN A 152 -18.61 -8.53 16.54
C ASN A 152 -17.11 -8.54 16.18
N LYS A 153 -16.63 -9.60 15.51
CA LYS A 153 -15.24 -9.67 15.05
C LYS A 153 -14.93 -8.61 13.99
N LEU A 154 -15.85 -8.38 13.04
CA LEU A 154 -15.69 -7.33 12.04
C LEU A 154 -15.58 -5.94 12.67
N ARG A 155 -16.42 -5.62 13.66
CA ARG A 155 -16.33 -4.33 14.38
C ARG A 155 -15.00 -4.15 15.11
N ILE A 156 -14.44 -5.21 15.70
CA ILE A 156 -13.11 -5.17 16.33
C ILE A 156 -12.03 -4.88 15.28
N VAL A 157 -12.10 -5.54 14.11
CA VAL A 157 -11.18 -5.29 12.99
C VAL A 157 -11.30 -3.85 12.52
N LEU A 158 -12.52 -3.37 12.31
CA LEU A 158 -12.79 -2.00 11.86
C LEU A 158 -12.19 -0.97 12.82
N GLY A 159 -12.46 -1.07 14.13
CA GLY A 159 -11.92 -0.11 15.10
C GLY A 159 -10.39 -0.11 15.19
N ARG A 160 -9.76 -1.29 15.03
CA ARG A 160 -8.29 -1.38 14.94
C ARG A 160 -7.75 -0.74 13.67
N LEU A 161 -8.45 -0.94 12.56
CA LEU A 161 -8.08 -0.40 11.25
C LEU A 161 -8.21 1.12 11.22
N GLU A 162 -9.30 1.68 11.75
CA GLU A 162 -9.49 3.12 11.91
C GLU A 162 -8.40 3.74 12.80
N GLY A 163 -8.09 3.12 13.94
CA GLY A 163 -7.02 3.58 14.82
C GLY A 163 -5.64 3.57 14.14
N LEU A 164 -5.39 2.60 13.26
CA LEU A 164 -4.17 2.55 12.46
C LEU A 164 -4.15 3.61 11.35
N ARG A 165 -5.28 3.80 10.65
CA ARG A 165 -5.44 4.85 9.65
C ARG A 165 -5.08 6.21 10.25
N ASP A 166 -5.60 6.51 11.43
CA ASP A 166 -5.36 7.79 12.10
C ASP A 166 -3.88 7.96 12.47
N GLN A 167 -3.21 6.89 12.91
CA GLN A 167 -1.76 6.90 13.15
C GLN A 167 -0.97 7.14 11.87
N ALA A 168 -1.30 6.44 10.79
CA ALA A 168 -0.65 6.61 9.50
C ALA A 168 -0.85 8.04 8.94
N ASN A 169 -2.04 8.61 9.09
CA ASN A 169 -2.36 9.96 8.65
C ASN A 169 -1.57 11.02 9.43
N ARG A 170 -1.44 10.85 10.76
CA ARG A 170 -0.56 11.71 11.57
C ARG A 170 0.89 11.65 11.10
N ALA A 171 1.43 10.44 10.91
CA ALA A 171 2.79 10.25 10.43
C ALA A 171 3.02 10.89 9.05
N LEU A 172 2.05 10.79 8.13
CA LEU A 172 2.11 11.44 6.82
C LEU A 172 2.16 12.97 6.95
N ARG A 173 1.30 13.56 7.80
CA ARG A 173 1.30 15.02 8.02
C ARG A 173 2.61 15.51 8.62
N GLU A 174 3.16 14.80 9.60
CA GLU A 174 4.45 15.13 10.22
C GLU A 174 5.58 15.07 9.18
N ALA A 175 5.61 14.03 8.35
CA ALA A 175 6.59 13.90 7.28
C ALA A 175 6.48 15.03 6.23
N LEU A 176 5.25 15.43 5.87
CA LEU A 176 5.01 16.54 4.93
C LEU A 176 5.51 17.88 5.50
N LEU A 177 5.18 18.18 6.77
CA LEU A 177 5.66 19.39 7.43
C LEU A 177 7.20 19.42 7.52
N GLY A 178 7.82 18.28 7.83
CA GLY A 178 9.28 18.15 7.85
C GLY A 178 9.93 18.38 6.48
N GLN A 179 9.31 17.92 5.39
CA GLN A 179 9.78 18.19 4.03
C GLN A 179 9.65 19.67 3.65
N LEU A 180 8.54 20.31 3.99
CA LEU A 180 8.31 21.74 3.73
C LEU A 180 9.35 22.60 4.45
N ALA A 181 9.61 22.33 5.74
CA ALA A 181 10.64 23.04 6.50
C ALA A 181 12.04 22.90 5.87
N LYS A 182 12.40 21.69 5.42
CA LYS A 182 13.68 21.45 4.72
C LYS A 182 13.78 22.22 3.39
N ARG A 183 12.69 22.33 2.63
CA ARG A 183 12.67 23.12 1.38
C ARG A 183 12.83 24.61 1.64
N SER A 184 12.12 25.16 2.63
CA SER A 184 12.27 26.56 3.03
C SER A 184 13.70 26.91 3.45
N SER A 185 14.38 26.02 4.19
CA SER A 185 15.77 26.23 4.60
C SER A 185 16.80 26.13 3.45
N ARG A 186 16.46 25.49 2.33
CA ARG A 186 17.35 25.40 1.15
C ARG A 186 17.22 26.60 0.22
N SER A 187 16.07 27.27 0.20
CA SER A 187 15.85 28.45 -0.65
C SER A 187 16.53 29.73 -0.16
N GLU A 188 17.00 29.78 1.09
CA GLU A 188 17.72 30.96 1.62
C GLU A 188 19.24 30.96 1.32
N VAL A 189 19.79 29.88 0.75
CA VAL A 189 21.24 29.76 0.50
C VAL A 189 21.65 30.13 -0.94
N ASP A 190 20.70 30.26 -1.88
CA ASP A 190 20.96 30.65 -3.28
C ASP A 190 20.55 32.10 -3.57
N SER A 191 20.99 33.07 -2.75
CA SER A 191 20.97 34.48 -3.13
C SER A 191 22.36 34.91 -3.59
N PRO A 192 22.63 35.05 -4.91
CA PRO A 192 23.85 35.69 -5.36
C PRO A 192 23.74 37.17 -5.04
N TYR A 193 24.44 37.60 -3.99
CA TYR A 193 24.70 38.99 -3.68
C TYR A 193 25.50 39.59 -4.85
N VAL A 194 24.81 40.16 -5.85
CA VAL A 194 25.43 40.96 -6.90
C VAL A 194 25.81 42.31 -6.28
N ALA A 195 26.96 42.36 -5.63
CA ALA A 195 27.61 43.61 -5.27
C ALA A 195 28.08 44.26 -6.57
N GLY A 196 27.52 45.44 -6.86
CA GLY A 196 27.84 46.22 -8.05
C GLY A 196 29.27 46.74 -8.07
N THR A 197 29.75 46.97 -9.28
CA THR A 197 30.80 47.96 -9.55
C THR A 197 30.40 48.71 -10.82
N VAL A 198 29.98 49.95 -10.63
CA VAL A 198 29.88 50.97 -11.67
C VAL A 198 31.30 51.46 -11.97
N PRO A 199 31.76 51.48 -13.23
CA PRO A 199 32.86 52.35 -13.62
C PRO A 199 32.27 53.65 -14.16
N SER A 200 32.53 54.72 -13.41
CA SER A 200 32.55 56.10 -13.90
C SER A 200 33.79 56.31 -14.78
N GLN A 201 33.77 57.39 -15.58
CA GLN A 201 34.81 57.97 -16.47
C GLN A 201 34.68 57.55 -17.95
N ALA A 202 34.76 58.44 -18.94
CA ALA A 202 34.95 59.90 -19.01
C ALA A 202 34.38 60.39 -20.35
#